data_AF-D7FXU0-F1
#
_entry.id   AF-D7FXU0-F1
#
_cell.length_a   1.000
_cell.length_b   1.000
_cell.length_c   1.000
_cell.angle_alpha   90.00
_cell.angle_beta   90.00
_cell.angle_gamma   90.00
#
_symmetry.space_group_name_H-M   'P 1'
#
loop_
_entity.id
_entity.type
_entity.pdbx_description
1 polymer ?
#
loop_
_entity_poly.entity_id
_entity_poly.type
_entity_poly.pdbx_seq_one_letter_code
_entity_poly.pdbx_strand_id
1 'polypeptide(L)'
;MCTRVQPETMEQELIVGGAGEGSEAVGERGSNHSGDGEEQRLSSPWALYKRSMSERPLLTKSVTSALVSALGELMGSALRSSPPPPLPAGAGTALAVKGRAGAGQGTGTAAPGLLRRTAAFAIFGLLVNGPVFHWWYGALEGAAARRRKAGEPPGGAGDITFKVAVDRFLMTPPYLAITLASLRLLQGLGAKRSIGETSALYRGVLFTNWKIWTAAQLLNFKLVPIEYRPVFGNLVAFWWNIYLSLLPAHK
;
A
#
# COMPACT_ATOMS: atom_id res chain seq x y z
N MET A 1 -23.63 -37.36 2.28
CA MET A 1 -22.70 -36.64 3.19
C MET A 1 -21.86 -35.71 2.32
N CYS A 2 -22.13 -34.41 2.39
CA CYS A 2 -21.51 -33.38 1.57
C CYS A 2 -20.27 -32.86 2.31
N THR A 3 -19.07 -33.22 1.87
CA THR A 3 -17.82 -32.72 2.45
C THR A 3 -17.59 -31.28 2.00
N ARG A 4 -17.60 -30.39 2.98
CA ARG A 4 -17.32 -28.95 2.87
C ARG A 4 -15.85 -28.78 2.46
N VAL A 5 -15.59 -28.58 1.17
CA VAL A 5 -14.27 -28.18 0.67
C VAL A 5 -13.97 -26.78 1.20
N GLN A 6 -12.87 -26.65 1.94
CA GLN A 6 -12.42 -25.37 2.46
C GLN A 6 -11.90 -24.49 1.31
N PRO A 7 -12.15 -23.17 1.34
CA PRO A 7 -11.74 -22.26 0.27
C PRO A 7 -10.21 -22.16 0.07
N GLU A 8 -9.40 -22.60 1.04
CA GLU A 8 -7.93 -22.52 0.96
C GLU A 8 -7.31 -23.55 0.00
N THR A 9 -8.00 -24.67 -0.27
CA THR A 9 -7.44 -25.74 -1.11
C THR A 9 -7.48 -25.41 -2.61
N MET A 10 -8.40 -24.52 -3.03
CA MET A 10 -8.46 -24.07 -4.43
C MET A 10 -7.32 -23.11 -4.81
N GLU A 11 -6.77 -22.34 -3.86
CA GLU A 11 -5.64 -21.45 -4.15
C GLU A 11 -4.34 -22.24 -4.38
N GLN A 12 -4.17 -23.39 -3.72
CA GLN A 12 -2.97 -24.22 -3.88
C GLN A 12 -2.94 -24.98 -5.22
N GLU A 13 -4.08 -25.47 -5.72
CA GLU A 13 -4.10 -26.22 -6.99
C GLU A 13 -3.88 -25.33 -8.23
N LEU A 14 -4.28 -24.05 -8.18
CA LEU A 14 -4.10 -23.15 -9.32
C LEU A 14 -2.64 -22.70 -9.52
N ILE A 15 -1.78 -22.91 -8.51
CA ILE A 15 -0.36 -22.52 -8.50
C ILE A 15 0.54 -23.58 -9.14
N VAL A 16 0.13 -24.85 -9.19
CA VAL A 16 1.00 -25.97 -9.59
C VAL A 16 0.86 -26.37 -11.07
N GLY A 17 -0.25 -26.03 -11.74
CA GLY A 17 -0.59 -26.55 -13.08
C GLY A 17 0.14 -25.96 -14.29
N GLY A 18 1.33 -25.38 -14.14
CA GLY A 18 1.99 -24.58 -15.19
C GLY A 18 3.49 -24.80 -15.36
N ALA A 19 3.96 -26.04 -15.46
CA ALA A 19 5.32 -26.32 -15.94
C ALA A 19 5.38 -27.71 -16.61
N GLY A 20 5.15 -27.72 -17.93
CA GLY A 20 5.36 -28.88 -18.79
C GLY A 20 6.83 -29.08 -19.14
N GLU A 21 7.12 -30.34 -19.44
CA GLU A 21 8.40 -31.01 -19.72
C GLU A 21 9.24 -30.44 -20.88
N GLY A 22 10.56 -30.69 -20.83
CA GLY A 22 11.49 -30.47 -21.94
C GLY A 22 12.97 -30.78 -21.65
N SER A 23 13.34 -32.06 -21.81
CA SER A 23 14.56 -32.64 -22.44
C SER A 23 16.01 -32.12 -22.15
N GLU A 24 16.82 -33.10 -21.71
CA GLU A 24 18.21 -33.51 -22.08
C GLU A 24 19.48 -32.68 -21.77
N ALA A 25 20.23 -33.28 -20.82
CA ALA A 25 21.67 -33.49 -20.67
C ALA A 25 22.70 -32.83 -21.63
N VAL A 26 23.69 -32.15 -21.02
CA VAL A 26 25.12 -32.27 -21.35
C VAL A 26 25.92 -32.09 -20.05
N GLY A 27 26.83 -33.01 -19.74
CA GLY A 27 27.69 -32.94 -18.57
C GLY A 27 28.93 -32.10 -18.82
N GLU A 28 29.42 -31.41 -17.80
CA GLU A 28 30.83 -31.04 -17.68
C GLU A 28 31.25 -30.99 -16.21
N ARG A 29 32.44 -31.57 -15.99
CA ARG A 29 33.16 -31.71 -14.73
C ARG A 29 33.73 -30.35 -14.33
N GLY A 30 33.28 -29.78 -13.22
CA GLY A 30 33.79 -28.50 -12.74
C GLY A 30 33.65 -28.33 -11.23
N SER A 31 34.78 -28.50 -10.53
CA SER A 31 35.19 -27.74 -9.33
C SER A 31 34.18 -27.54 -8.19
N ASN A 32 34.45 -28.17 -7.05
CA ASN A 32 33.86 -27.85 -5.75
C ASN A 32 34.02 -26.36 -5.40
N HIS A 33 32.98 -25.56 -5.66
CA HIS A 33 32.79 -24.23 -5.06
C HIS A 33 31.31 -23.84 -4.92
N SER A 34 30.41 -24.81 -4.94
CA SER A 34 28.96 -24.60 -5.04
C SER A 34 28.26 -24.27 -3.71
N GLY A 35 28.92 -24.50 -2.57
CA GLY A 35 28.31 -24.32 -1.24
C GLY A 35 28.08 -22.85 -0.89
N ASP A 36 29.10 -22.01 -1.09
CA ASP A 36 29.07 -20.62 -0.62
C ASP A 36 28.12 -19.74 -1.42
N GLY A 37 27.97 -20.01 -2.73
CA GLY A 37 27.09 -19.26 -3.62
C GLY A 37 25.61 -19.58 -3.44
N GLU A 38 25.28 -20.83 -3.09
CA GLU A 38 23.90 -21.24 -2.81
C GLU A 38 23.48 -20.79 -1.40
N GLU A 39 24.39 -20.87 -0.42
CA GLU A 39 24.19 -20.37 0.93
C GLU A 39 24.10 -18.82 0.99
N GLN A 40 24.87 -18.10 0.16
CA GLN A 40 24.69 -16.64 -0.06
C GLN A 40 23.37 -16.29 -0.76
N ARG A 41 22.91 -17.11 -1.72
CA ARG A 41 21.61 -16.90 -2.38
C ARG A 41 20.44 -17.17 -1.45
N LEU A 42 20.57 -18.14 -0.54
CA LEU A 42 19.57 -18.48 0.47
C LEU A 42 19.56 -17.49 1.66
N SER A 43 20.69 -16.84 1.95
CA SER A 43 20.80 -15.79 2.99
C SER A 43 20.52 -14.37 2.50
N SER A 44 20.31 -14.17 1.19
CA SER A 44 19.91 -12.87 0.66
C SER A 44 18.62 -12.35 1.33
N PRO A 45 18.54 -11.07 1.72
CA PRO A 45 17.31 -10.49 2.28
C PRO A 45 16.07 -10.70 1.41
N TRP A 46 16.26 -10.77 0.08
CA TRP A 46 15.19 -11.09 -0.86
C TRP A 46 14.75 -12.55 -0.79
N ALA A 47 15.68 -13.49 -0.62
CA ALA A 47 15.36 -14.89 -0.44
C ALA A 47 14.63 -15.14 0.88
N LEU A 48 15.06 -14.47 1.95
CA LEU A 48 14.37 -14.48 3.25
C LEU A 48 12.96 -13.88 3.14
N TYR A 49 12.80 -12.78 2.39
CA TYR A 49 11.49 -12.20 2.13
C TYR A 49 10.56 -13.17 1.39
N LYS A 50 11.04 -13.78 0.29
CA LYS A 50 10.27 -14.78 -0.47
C LYS A 50 9.85 -15.97 0.38
N ARG A 51 10.76 -16.48 1.22
CA ARG A 51 10.47 -17.57 2.17
C ARG A 51 9.43 -17.16 3.20
N SER A 52 9.57 -15.96 3.77
CA SER A 52 8.59 -15.41 4.72
C SER A 52 7.21 -15.19 4.08
N MET A 53 7.18 -14.84 2.78
CA MET A 53 5.94 -14.72 2.00
C MET A 53 5.27 -16.07 1.73
N SER A 54 6.01 -17.16 1.53
CA SER A 54 5.42 -18.50 1.34
C SER A 54 4.96 -19.12 2.66
N GLU A 55 5.73 -18.95 3.74
CA GLU A 55 5.42 -19.56 5.04
C GLU A 55 4.37 -18.77 5.83
N ARG A 56 4.40 -17.44 5.78
CA ARG A 56 3.52 -16.55 6.57
C ARG A 56 3.07 -15.32 5.77
N PRO A 57 2.32 -15.49 4.68
CA PRO A 57 1.98 -14.41 3.76
C PRO A 57 1.26 -13.22 4.41
N LEU A 58 0.34 -13.49 5.34
CA LEU A 58 -0.41 -12.46 6.06
C LEU A 58 0.52 -11.57 6.91
N LEU A 59 1.32 -12.20 7.77
CA LEU A 59 2.20 -11.50 8.69
C LEU A 59 3.25 -10.66 7.93
N THR A 60 3.83 -11.23 6.88
CA THR A 60 4.84 -10.55 6.07
C THR A 60 4.27 -9.32 5.36
N LYS A 61 3.05 -9.42 4.82
CA LYS A 61 2.33 -8.29 4.21
C LYS A 61 1.94 -7.22 5.26
N SER A 62 1.52 -7.63 6.45
CA SER A 62 1.22 -6.71 7.56
C SER A 62 2.44 -5.96 8.06
N VAL A 63 3.55 -6.65 8.31
CA VAL A 63 4.79 -6.02 8.81
C VAL A 63 5.36 -5.06 7.77
N THR A 64 5.40 -5.45 6.49
CA THR A 64 5.85 -4.54 5.43
C THR A 64 4.95 -3.31 5.29
N SER A 65 3.63 -3.47 5.42
CA SER A 65 2.68 -2.35 5.40
C SER A 65 2.87 -1.41 6.60
N ALA A 66 3.17 -1.95 7.79
CA ALA A 66 3.48 -1.17 8.98
C ALA A 66 4.74 -0.32 8.80
N LEU A 67 5.82 -0.92 8.27
CA LEU A 67 7.08 -0.23 8.02
C LEU A 67 6.93 0.91 7.01
N VAL A 68 6.24 0.65 5.90
CA VAL A 68 6.00 1.66 4.87
C VAL A 68 5.13 2.81 5.40
N SER A 69 4.11 2.49 6.20
CA SER A 69 3.25 3.51 6.82
C SER A 69 4.04 4.38 7.80
N ALA A 70 4.92 3.77 8.61
CA ALA A 70 5.81 4.49 9.52
C ALA A 70 6.79 5.41 8.77
N LEU A 71 7.45 4.89 7.73
CA LEU A 71 8.39 5.66 6.91
C LEU A 71 7.71 6.83 6.19
N GLY A 72 6.50 6.62 5.66
CA GLY A 72 5.70 7.66 5.03
C GLY A 72 5.38 8.81 5.99
N GLU A 73 5.01 8.49 7.24
CA GLU A 73 4.72 9.52 8.25
C GLU A 73 5.99 10.26 8.71
N LEU A 74 7.12 9.56 8.90
CA LEU A 74 8.40 10.19 9.23
C LEU A 74 8.83 11.17 8.15
N MET A 75 8.76 10.77 6.88
CA MET A 75 9.19 11.63 5.79
C MET A 75 8.21 12.78 5.53
N GLY A 76 6.90 12.52 5.62
CA GLY A 76 5.88 13.57 5.59
C GLY A 76 6.08 14.59 6.71
N SER A 77 6.53 14.14 7.89
CA SER A 77 6.86 15.04 9.00
C SER A 77 8.13 15.86 8.77
N ALA A 78 9.18 15.25 8.21
CA ALA A 78 10.44 15.93 7.89
C ALA A 78 10.24 17.06 6.86
N LEU A 79 9.38 16.83 5.86
CA LEU A 79 9.04 17.84 4.85
C LEU A 79 8.27 19.01 5.46
N ARG A 80 7.38 18.77 6.44
CA ARG A 80 6.67 19.84 7.16
C ARG A 80 7.59 20.71 8.01
N SER A 81 8.71 20.15 8.50
CA SER A 81 9.69 20.88 9.31
C SER A 81 10.72 21.67 8.48
N SER A 82 10.78 21.47 7.17
CA SER A 82 11.71 22.21 6.31
C SER A 82 11.18 23.62 6.01
N PRO A 83 12.00 24.68 6.16
CA PRO A 83 11.58 26.03 5.81
C PRO A 83 11.29 26.14 4.30
N PRO A 84 10.30 26.94 3.87
CA PRO A 84 10.05 27.16 2.45
C PRO A 84 11.29 27.76 1.77
N PRO A 85 11.51 27.48 0.48
CA PRO A 85 12.64 28.05 -0.26
C PRO A 85 12.59 29.59 -0.17
N PRO A 86 13.75 30.26 -0.07
CA PRO A 86 13.80 31.71 -0.02
C PRO A 86 13.14 32.27 -1.29
N LEU A 87 12.07 33.05 -1.09
CA LEU A 87 11.39 33.74 -2.17
C LEU A 87 12.37 34.69 -2.88
N PRO A 88 12.30 34.84 -4.21
CA PRO A 88 13.07 35.84 -4.93
C PRO A 88 12.74 37.23 -4.37
N ALA A 89 13.78 38.03 -4.13
CA ALA A 89 13.67 39.39 -3.63
C ALA A 89 12.81 40.22 -4.60
N GLY A 90 11.55 40.48 -4.23
CA GLY A 90 10.61 41.26 -5.05
C GLY A 90 9.13 40.88 -4.91
N ALA A 91 8.79 39.72 -4.32
CA ALA A 91 7.38 39.37 -4.08
C ALA A 91 6.86 40.05 -2.81
N GLY A 92 6.06 41.10 -3.01
CA GLY A 92 5.51 42.00 -1.99
C GLY A 92 4.95 41.33 -0.73
N THR A 93 5.25 42.01 0.37
CA THR A 93 5.03 41.77 1.81
C THR A 93 3.57 41.59 2.28
N ALA A 94 2.61 41.26 1.41
CA ALA A 94 1.20 41.18 1.80
C ALA A 94 0.67 39.75 2.12
N LEU A 95 1.39 38.68 1.75
CA LEU A 95 0.94 37.29 1.96
C LEU A 95 1.63 36.57 3.15
N ALA A 96 2.66 37.17 3.74
CA ALA A 96 3.55 36.49 4.69
C ALA A 96 3.06 36.44 6.16
N VAL A 97 1.93 37.06 6.53
CA VAL A 97 1.51 37.15 7.94
C VAL A 97 0.10 36.60 8.24
N LYS A 98 -0.74 36.26 7.25
CA LYS A 98 -2.14 35.84 7.49
C LYS A 98 -2.38 34.31 7.52
N GLY A 99 -1.35 33.55 7.89
CA GLY A 99 -1.39 32.08 8.01
C GLY A 99 -1.11 31.53 9.40
N ARG A 100 -0.51 32.32 10.32
CA ARG A 100 0.21 31.79 11.49
C ARG A 100 -0.56 31.81 12.83
N ALA A 101 -1.84 32.18 12.85
CA ALA A 101 -2.67 32.13 14.06
C ALA A 101 -3.79 31.10 13.89
N GLY A 102 -3.66 29.95 14.56
CA GLY A 102 -4.70 28.91 14.58
C GLY A 102 -4.24 27.51 14.97
N ALA A 103 -2.94 27.22 14.96
CA ALA A 103 -2.40 25.98 15.54
C ALA A 103 -1.92 26.29 16.96
N GLY A 104 -2.83 26.21 17.93
CA GLY A 104 -2.46 26.17 19.33
C GLY A 104 -1.43 25.06 19.57
N GLN A 105 -0.20 25.47 19.90
CA GLN A 105 0.60 25.00 21.04
C GLN A 105 0.28 23.58 21.51
N GLY A 106 1.22 22.63 21.46
CA GLY A 106 2.31 22.62 22.44
C GLY A 106 3.71 22.64 21.85
N THR A 107 4.40 23.75 22.11
CA THR A 107 5.86 23.82 22.22
C THR A 107 6.26 23.10 23.53
N GLY A 108 6.88 21.93 23.42
CA GLY A 108 7.38 21.18 24.57
C GLY A 108 7.56 19.71 24.21
N THR A 109 8.76 19.34 23.76
CA THR A 109 9.15 18.02 23.22
C THR A 109 8.46 17.66 21.88
N ALA A 110 9.14 17.88 20.76
CA ALA A 110 8.65 17.48 19.43
C ALA A 110 8.66 15.94 19.22
N ALA A 111 9.38 15.19 20.05
CA ALA A 111 9.59 13.75 19.91
C ALA A 111 8.37 12.89 20.29
N PRO A 112 7.63 13.13 21.39
CA PRO A 112 6.50 12.28 21.79
C PRO A 112 5.30 12.36 20.83
N GLY A 113 5.03 13.53 20.25
CA GLY A 113 3.96 13.72 19.27
C GLY A 113 4.24 13.00 17.95
N LEU A 114 5.48 13.05 17.47
CA LEU A 114 5.92 12.31 16.29
C LEU A 114 5.90 10.80 16.53
N LEU A 115 6.45 10.34 17.66
CA LEU A 115 6.46 8.92 18.01
C LEU A 115 5.05 8.33 18.07
N ARG A 116 4.11 9.03 18.72
CA ARG A 116 2.71 8.60 18.80
C ARG A 116 2.05 8.48 17.43
N ARG A 117 2.30 9.46 16.54
CA ARG A 117 1.76 9.46 15.17
C ARG A 117 2.37 8.33 14.34
N THR A 118 3.69 8.20 14.33
CA THR A 118 4.40 7.13 13.62
C THR A 118 3.95 5.75 14.11
N ALA A 119 3.82 5.55 15.42
CA ALA A 119 3.33 4.29 15.99
C ALA A 119 1.90 3.99 15.55
N ALA A 120 1.02 4.99 15.53
CA ALA A 120 -0.35 4.79 15.07
C ALA A 120 -0.44 4.44 13.57
N PHE A 121 0.38 5.06 12.72
CA PHE A 121 0.49 4.70 11.31
C PHE A 121 1.05 3.28 11.12
N ALA A 122 2.03 2.89 11.92
CA ALA A 122 2.56 1.53 11.92
C ALA A 122 1.49 0.51 12.32
N ILE A 123 0.75 0.77 13.40
CA ILE A 123 -0.35 -0.09 13.86
C ILE A 123 -1.47 -0.18 12.81
N PHE A 124 -1.83 0.94 12.19
CA PHE A 124 -2.81 0.95 11.11
C PHE A 124 -2.33 0.13 9.91
N GLY A 125 -1.06 0.26 9.52
CA GLY A 125 -0.44 -0.56 8.49
C GLY A 125 -0.46 -2.06 8.82
N LEU A 126 -0.16 -2.40 10.07
CA LEU A 126 -0.08 -3.78 10.57
C LEU A 126 -1.45 -4.47 10.65
N LEU A 127 -2.41 -3.80 11.28
CA LEU A 127 -3.70 -4.39 11.67
C LEU A 127 -4.80 -4.15 10.65
N VAL A 128 -4.71 -3.08 9.86
CA VAL A 128 -5.74 -2.72 8.88
C VAL A 128 -5.25 -3.00 7.48
N ASN A 129 -4.21 -2.30 7.01
CA ASN A 129 -3.82 -2.39 5.60
C ASN A 129 -3.39 -3.80 5.18
N GLY A 130 -2.47 -4.41 5.93
CA GLY A 130 -1.95 -5.74 5.60
C GLY A 130 -3.05 -6.80 5.43
N PRO A 131 -3.90 -7.03 6.45
CA PRO A 131 -4.97 -8.02 6.36
C PRO A 131 -6.02 -7.68 5.31
N VAL A 132 -6.47 -6.42 5.27
CA VAL A 132 -7.49 -5.96 4.32
C VAL A 132 -7.03 -6.18 2.88
N PHE A 133 -5.82 -5.75 2.51
CA PHE A 133 -5.33 -5.92 1.14
C PHE A 133 -4.99 -7.36 0.81
N HIS A 134 -4.53 -8.16 1.77
CA HIS A 134 -4.31 -9.60 1.55
C HIS A 134 -5.61 -10.28 1.09
N TRP A 135 -6.70 -10.13 1.85
CA TRP A 135 -7.96 -10.78 1.50
C TRP A 135 -8.67 -10.11 0.32
N TRP A 136 -8.55 -8.79 0.18
CA TRP A 136 -9.17 -8.05 -0.92
C TRP A 136 -8.66 -8.51 -2.28
N TYR A 137 -7.35 -8.69 -2.45
CA TYR A 137 -6.79 -9.14 -3.73
C TYR A 137 -7.22 -10.57 -4.07
N GLY A 138 -7.27 -11.49 -3.10
CA GLY A 138 -7.80 -12.84 -3.31
C GLY A 138 -9.29 -12.83 -3.68
N ALA A 139 -10.09 -12.02 -2.97
CA ALA A 139 -11.51 -11.86 -3.27
C ALA A 139 -11.77 -11.30 -4.68
N LEU A 140 -10.96 -10.34 -5.13
CA LEU A 140 -11.01 -9.77 -6.48
C LEU A 140 -10.65 -10.81 -7.55
N GLU A 141 -9.61 -11.62 -7.32
CA GLU A 141 -9.24 -12.71 -8.22
C GLU A 141 -10.36 -13.73 -8.35
N GLY A 142 -10.91 -14.19 -7.22
CA GLY A 142 -12.04 -15.12 -7.22
C GLY A 142 -13.29 -14.54 -7.88
N ALA A 143 -13.60 -13.25 -7.66
CA ALA A 143 -14.73 -12.59 -8.30
C ALA A 143 -14.56 -12.48 -9.82
N ALA A 144 -13.34 -12.15 -10.28
CA ALA A 144 -13.07 -12.05 -11.71
C ALA A 144 -13.05 -13.42 -12.40
N ALA A 145 -12.56 -14.46 -11.71
CA ALA A 145 -12.64 -15.83 -12.19
C ALA A 145 -14.09 -16.31 -12.37
N ARG A 146 -14.99 -15.99 -11.42
CA ARG A 146 -16.42 -16.28 -11.54
C ARG A 146 -17.13 -15.50 -12.65
N ARG A 147 -16.64 -14.29 -12.95
CA ARG A 147 -17.17 -13.43 -14.03
C ARG A 147 -16.75 -13.91 -15.42
N ARG A 148 -15.56 -14.50 -15.53
CA ARG A 148 -14.93 -14.88 -16.81
C ARG A 148 -15.83 -15.84 -17.58
N LYS A 149 -16.00 -15.56 -18.88
CA LYS A 149 -16.74 -16.46 -19.79
C LYS A 149 -15.84 -17.60 -20.25
N ALA A 150 -16.46 -18.70 -20.70
CA ALA A 150 -15.73 -19.82 -21.30
C ALA A 150 -14.89 -19.32 -22.50
N GLY A 151 -13.59 -19.63 -22.48
CA GLY A 151 -12.61 -19.20 -23.49
C GLY A 151 -11.90 -17.87 -23.20
N GLU A 152 -12.27 -17.13 -22.16
CA GLU A 152 -11.53 -15.92 -21.76
C GLU A 152 -10.27 -16.29 -20.94
N PRO A 153 -9.07 -15.82 -21.32
CA PRO A 153 -7.86 -16.12 -20.56
C PRO A 153 -7.85 -15.38 -19.21
N PRO A 154 -7.32 -16.00 -18.14
CA PRO A 154 -7.03 -15.30 -16.89
C PRO A 154 -6.14 -14.07 -17.12
N GLY A 155 -6.44 -12.95 -16.46
CA GLY A 155 -5.65 -11.73 -16.62
C GLY A 155 -5.86 -10.98 -17.94
N GLY A 156 -6.85 -11.36 -18.76
CA GLY A 156 -7.25 -10.58 -19.94
C GLY A 156 -7.76 -9.17 -19.61
N ALA A 157 -7.89 -8.31 -20.63
CA ALA A 157 -8.30 -6.91 -20.45
C ALA A 157 -9.64 -6.76 -19.71
N GLY A 158 -10.61 -7.66 -19.96
CA GLY A 158 -11.90 -7.67 -19.27
C GLY A 158 -11.80 -8.01 -17.78
N ASP A 159 -10.89 -8.91 -17.41
CA ASP A 159 -10.60 -9.29 -16.03
C ASP A 159 -9.95 -8.11 -15.28
N ILE A 160 -8.90 -7.51 -15.86
CA ILE A 160 -8.21 -6.35 -15.29
C ILE A 160 -9.18 -5.17 -15.12
N THR A 161 -9.97 -4.84 -16.15
CA THR A 161 -10.92 -3.72 -16.10
C THR A 161 -11.96 -3.93 -15.02
N PHE A 162 -12.48 -5.15 -14.89
CA PHE A 162 -13.42 -5.51 -13.83
C PHE A 162 -12.80 -5.32 -12.43
N LYS A 163 -11.60 -5.85 -12.20
CA LYS A 163 -10.89 -5.72 -10.91
C LYS A 163 -10.68 -4.25 -10.54
N VAL A 164 -10.21 -3.44 -11.49
CA VAL A 164 -10.01 -2.00 -11.27
C VAL A 164 -11.33 -1.30 -10.98
N ALA A 165 -12.39 -1.59 -11.72
CA ALA A 165 -13.70 -0.98 -11.47
C ALA A 165 -14.22 -1.32 -10.06
N VAL A 166 -14.18 -2.59 -9.68
CA VAL A 166 -14.61 -3.04 -8.34
C VAL A 166 -13.76 -2.38 -7.25
N ASP A 167 -12.43 -2.33 -7.42
CA ASP A 167 -11.52 -1.66 -6.50
C ASP A 167 -11.83 -0.16 -6.35
N ARG A 168 -12.13 0.52 -7.46
CA ARG A 168 -12.43 1.96 -7.49
C ARG A 168 -13.78 2.34 -6.92
N PHE A 169 -14.81 1.51 -7.12
CA PHE A 169 -16.18 1.85 -6.72
C PHE A 169 -16.62 1.21 -5.39
N LEU A 170 -16.07 0.06 -5.01
CA LEU A 170 -16.44 -0.59 -3.75
C LEU A 170 -15.42 -0.36 -2.63
N MET A 171 -14.13 -0.52 -2.91
CA MET A 171 -13.11 -0.49 -1.87
C MET A 171 -12.56 0.93 -1.61
N THR A 172 -12.24 1.64 -2.69
CA THR A 172 -11.57 2.95 -2.59
C THR A 172 -12.39 3.98 -1.78
N PRO A 173 -13.71 4.16 -1.99
CA PRO A 173 -14.46 5.20 -1.29
C PRO A 173 -14.47 5.05 0.24
N PRO A 174 -14.86 3.90 0.83
CA PRO A 174 -14.86 3.73 2.28
C PRO A 174 -13.44 3.70 2.86
N TYR A 175 -12.49 3.04 2.18
CA TYR A 175 -11.10 2.97 2.63
C TYR A 175 -10.48 4.37 2.74
N LEU A 176 -10.64 5.20 1.72
CA LEU A 176 -10.10 6.57 1.73
C LEU A 176 -10.74 7.42 2.82
N ALA A 177 -12.05 7.29 3.05
CA ALA A 177 -12.75 8.02 4.12
C ALA A 177 -12.18 7.65 5.50
N ILE A 178 -11.98 6.36 5.76
CA ILE A 178 -11.39 5.86 7.01
C ILE A 178 -9.97 6.38 7.15
N THR A 179 -9.11 6.24 6.14
CA THR A 179 -7.72 6.73 6.18
C THR A 179 -7.65 8.23 6.49
N LEU A 180 -8.49 9.03 5.83
CA LEU A 180 -8.54 10.48 6.04
C LEU A 180 -9.06 10.87 7.43
N ALA A 181 -10.04 10.15 7.96
CA ALA A 181 -10.56 10.37 9.31
C ALA A 181 -9.52 9.95 10.37
N SER A 182 -8.88 8.79 10.19
CA SER A 182 -7.81 8.29 11.05
C SER A 182 -6.62 9.24 11.10
N LEU A 183 -6.16 9.75 9.94
CA LEU A 183 -5.08 10.73 9.88
C LEU A 183 -5.38 11.97 10.75
N ARG A 184 -6.61 12.50 10.66
CA ARG A 184 -7.02 13.68 11.44
C ARG A 184 -7.13 13.39 12.93
N LEU A 185 -7.75 12.27 13.29
CA LEU A 185 -7.81 11.81 14.69
C LEU A 185 -6.41 11.68 15.31
N LEU A 186 -5.46 11.11 14.56
CA LEU A 186 -4.08 10.91 15.02
C LEU A 186 -3.28 12.21 15.11
N GLN A 187 -3.65 13.23 14.33
CA GLN A 187 -3.14 14.59 14.47
C GLN A 187 -3.67 15.32 15.71
N GLY A 188 -4.57 14.68 16.48
CA GLY A 188 -5.15 15.24 17.70
C GLY A 188 -6.43 16.05 17.45
N LEU A 189 -6.99 16.00 16.24
CA LEU A 189 -8.30 16.58 15.95
C LEU A 189 -9.38 15.71 16.60
N GLY A 190 -10.29 16.32 17.36
CA GLY A 190 -11.43 15.60 17.93
C GLY A 190 -12.33 14.98 16.85
N ALA A 191 -13.04 13.89 17.16
CA ALA A 191 -13.78 13.09 16.18
C ALA A 191 -14.73 13.89 15.28
N LYS A 192 -15.53 14.80 15.87
CA LYS A 192 -16.45 15.66 15.11
C LYS A 192 -15.72 16.54 14.09
N ARG A 193 -14.59 17.13 14.49
CA ARG A 193 -13.76 17.97 13.63
C ARG A 193 -13.08 17.15 12.53
N SER A 194 -12.58 15.96 12.88
CA SER A 194 -11.98 15.02 11.93
C SER A 194 -12.96 14.63 10.82
N ILE A 195 -14.22 14.36 11.16
CA ILE A 195 -15.26 14.04 10.17
C ILE A 195 -15.59 15.25 9.29
N GLY A 196 -15.76 16.44 9.88
CA GLY A 196 -16.07 17.66 9.15
C GLY A 196 -14.99 18.02 8.13
N GLU A 197 -13.73 18.05 8.55
CA GLU A 197 -12.61 18.33 7.66
C GLU A 197 -12.38 17.22 6.63
N THR A 198 -12.66 15.96 6.97
CA THR A 198 -12.63 14.84 6.00
C THR A 198 -13.66 15.07 4.92
N SER A 199 -14.89 15.37 5.29
CA SER A 199 -16.01 15.58 4.35
C SER A 199 -15.72 16.72 3.37
N ALA A 200 -15.12 17.81 3.85
CA ALA A 200 -14.77 18.96 3.01
C ALA A 200 -13.75 18.63 1.92
N LEU A 201 -12.72 17.83 2.25
CA LEU A 201 -11.65 17.48 1.32
C LEU A 201 -11.93 16.19 0.52
N TYR A 202 -12.86 15.35 1.00
CA TYR A 202 -13.07 13.99 0.52
C TYR A 202 -13.25 13.91 -0.99
N ARG A 203 -14.14 14.73 -1.56
CA ARG A 203 -14.44 14.69 -3.00
C ARG A 203 -13.20 15.00 -3.84
N GLY A 204 -12.47 16.07 -3.51
CA GLY A 204 -11.26 16.45 -4.23
C GLY A 204 -10.17 15.40 -4.12
N VAL A 205 -9.94 14.88 -2.91
CA VAL A 205 -8.94 13.83 -2.66
C VAL A 205 -9.32 12.52 -3.36
N LEU A 206 -10.61 12.16 -3.40
CA LEU A 206 -11.10 10.96 -4.08
C LEU A 206 -10.83 11.03 -5.59
N PHE A 207 -11.08 12.16 -6.25
CA PHE A 207 -10.78 12.31 -7.67
C PHE A 207 -9.28 12.23 -7.96
N THR A 208 -8.44 12.87 -7.13
CA THR A 208 -6.98 12.74 -7.27
C THR A 208 -6.52 11.32 -7.02
N ASN A 209 -7.10 10.65 -6.01
CA ASN A 209 -6.84 9.26 -5.69
C ASN A 209 -7.14 8.37 -6.90
N TRP A 210 -8.32 8.50 -7.50
CA TRP A 210 -8.69 7.75 -8.69
C TRP A 210 -7.71 7.95 -9.84
N LYS A 211 -7.24 9.17 -10.10
CA LYS A 211 -6.26 9.40 -11.19
C LYS A 211 -4.96 8.63 -10.96
N ILE A 212 -4.37 8.76 -9.77
CA ILE A 212 -3.07 8.16 -9.44
C ILE A 212 -3.20 6.64 -9.30
N TRP A 213 -4.17 6.19 -8.51
CA TRP A 213 -4.31 4.79 -8.15
C TRP A 213 -4.93 3.95 -9.26
N THR A 214 -5.69 4.51 -10.20
CA THR A 214 -6.16 3.75 -11.37
C THR A 214 -4.97 3.34 -12.24
N ALA A 215 -4.07 4.29 -12.56
CA ALA A 215 -2.86 3.97 -13.31
C ALA A 215 -2.00 2.94 -12.57
N ALA A 216 -1.79 3.12 -11.26
CA ALA A 216 -1.04 2.18 -10.44
C ALA A 216 -1.69 0.78 -10.42
N GLN A 217 -3.00 0.67 -10.22
CA GLN A 217 -3.68 -0.63 -10.14
C GLN A 217 -3.77 -1.33 -11.49
N LEU A 218 -3.89 -0.60 -12.60
CA LEU A 218 -3.77 -1.17 -13.94
C LEU A 218 -2.39 -1.81 -14.13
N LEU A 219 -1.32 -1.12 -13.71
CA LEU A 219 0.03 -1.68 -13.76
C LEU A 219 0.16 -2.90 -12.84
N ASN A 220 -0.38 -2.80 -11.62
CA ASN A 220 -0.34 -3.85 -10.60
C ASN A 220 -1.00 -5.15 -11.12
N PHE A 221 -2.24 -5.08 -11.61
CA PHE A 221 -2.96 -6.25 -12.08
C PHE A 221 -2.41 -6.82 -13.39
N LYS A 222 -1.77 -5.98 -14.22
CA LYS A 222 -1.21 -6.42 -15.51
C LYS A 222 0.16 -7.07 -15.36
N LEU A 223 1.03 -6.52 -14.50
CA LEU A 223 2.45 -6.90 -14.47
C LEU A 223 2.89 -7.60 -13.19
N VAL A 224 2.14 -7.45 -12.09
CA VAL A 224 2.62 -7.88 -10.77
C VAL A 224 1.91 -9.18 -10.36
N PRO A 225 2.67 -10.26 -10.07
CA PRO A 225 2.12 -11.49 -9.49
C PRO A 225 1.39 -11.22 -8.18
N ILE A 226 0.35 -12.01 -7.88
CA ILE A 226 -0.59 -11.75 -6.76
C ILE A 226 0.11 -11.61 -5.41
N GLU A 227 1.21 -12.34 -5.22
CA GLU A 227 2.02 -12.33 -4.00
C GLU A 227 2.63 -10.95 -3.74
N TYR A 228 3.06 -10.26 -4.81
CA TYR A 228 3.80 -9.00 -4.74
C TYR A 228 2.93 -7.75 -4.85
N ARG A 229 1.64 -7.89 -5.21
CA ARG A 229 0.73 -6.74 -5.37
C ARG A 229 0.58 -5.86 -4.14
N PRO A 230 0.55 -6.39 -2.90
CA PRO A 230 0.55 -5.57 -1.70
C PRO A 230 1.84 -4.74 -1.55
N VAL A 231 2.99 -5.29 -1.92
CA VAL A 231 4.28 -4.59 -1.87
C VAL A 231 4.31 -3.45 -2.87
N PHE A 232 3.89 -3.71 -4.10
CA PHE A 232 3.73 -2.68 -5.12
C PHE A 232 2.81 -1.57 -4.64
N GLY A 233 1.65 -1.93 -4.08
CA GLY A 233 0.71 -0.97 -3.50
C GLY A 233 1.34 -0.13 -2.38
N ASN A 234 2.14 -0.73 -1.52
CA ASN A 234 2.86 -0.03 -0.45
C ASN A 234 3.86 0.99 -1.01
N LEU A 235 4.60 0.69 -2.09
CA LEU A 235 5.50 1.66 -2.72
C LEU A 235 4.76 2.89 -3.26
N VAL A 236 3.59 2.69 -3.87
CA VAL A 236 2.73 3.80 -4.32
C VAL A 236 2.15 4.56 -3.12
N ALA A 237 1.78 3.84 -2.05
CA ALA A 237 1.23 4.40 -0.82
C ALA A 237 2.22 5.35 -0.12
N PHE A 238 3.51 5.06 -0.18
CA PHE A 238 4.56 5.95 0.34
C PHE A 238 4.47 7.35 -0.28
N TRP A 239 4.43 7.44 -1.61
CA TRP A 239 4.29 8.72 -2.32
C TRP A 239 2.93 9.38 -2.07
N TRP A 240 1.87 8.58 -2.02
CA TRP A 240 0.53 9.07 -1.69
C TRP A 240 0.46 9.71 -0.28
N ASN A 241 1.13 9.12 0.71
CA ASN A 241 1.17 9.65 2.08
C ASN A 241 1.92 10.98 2.17
N ILE A 242 2.96 11.17 1.35
CA ILE A 242 3.63 12.47 1.20
C ILE A 242 2.65 13.50 0.61
N TYR A 243 1.93 13.15 -0.46
CA TYR A 243 0.92 14.03 -1.06
C TYR A 243 -0.16 14.44 -0.04
N LEU A 244 -0.74 13.48 0.70
CA LEU A 244 -1.73 13.76 1.74
C LEU A 244 -1.16 14.67 2.85
N SER A 245 0.11 14.50 3.18
CA SER A 245 0.81 15.33 4.17
C SER A 245 1.00 16.79 3.75
N LEU A 246 0.96 17.07 2.44
CA LEU A 246 1.10 18.41 1.86
C LEU A 246 -0.26 19.10 1.62
N LEU A 247 -1.39 18.40 1.83
CA LEU A 247 -2.70 18.99 1.66
C LEU A 247 -2.92 20.12 2.67
N PRO A 248 -3.37 21.31 2.23
CA PRO A 248 -3.68 22.40 3.15
C PRO A 248 -4.77 21.98 4.14
N ALA A 249 -4.56 22.25 5.43
CA ALA A 249 -5.64 22.21 6.41
C ALA A 249 -6.59 23.37 6.09
N HIS A 250 -7.75 23.06 5.51
CA HIS A 250 -8.75 24.08 5.23
C HIS A 250 -9.27 24.64 6.56
N LYS A 251 -9.14 25.96 6.72
CA LYS A 251 -9.58 26.70 7.91
C LYS A 251 -11.09 26.74 8.01
#